data_AF-A0A1Q3PER5-F1
#
_entry.id   AF-A0A1Q3PER5-F1
#
_cell.length_a   1.000
_cell.length_b   1.000
_cell.length_c   1.000
_cell.angle_alpha   90.00
_cell.angle_beta   90.00
_cell.angle_gamma   90.00
#
_symmetry.space_group_name_H-M   'P 1'
#
loop_
_entity.id
_entity.type
_entity.pdbx_description
1 polymer ?
#
loop_
_entity_poly.entity_id
_entity_poly.type
_entity_poly.pdbx_seq_one_letter_code
_entity_poly.pdbx_strand_id
1 'polypeptide(L)'
;MSLIADLEQLKSNASPKVKQQITEKITNYLDCNAFNDTEKKIALDILDIIVKDADKEIRKIVAKNLKGYADLSRNVSLNLANDIDDEVTLPIIEFSTVLFEEDIIHIVESTKKLSRLVAVSKRQNLPEIISEKIVDRGIEEVTSSLIHNKTAKINDKSFNKIIKQYQESGEIMSALVDRGGLSPVTIEKLVSVVSDEMKRKLINEYKLPSDLAIDITNSSQEEVISKNFSITANKAHAKELIDHLYGNGKLSHSIILRALCKGDVMFFALALGKLAKIPEQFAENMVFNEGATSLAALYKKADMPKGCFEAVNILLRIIMKIIEAHPNLSQKDFSRELMQKIIDSEYDKKINMMSHFLMMISNQLNS
;
A
#
# COMPACT_ATOMS: atom_id res chain seq x y z
N MET A 1 27.24 -23.01 44.69
CA MET A 1 27.60 -23.74 43.46
C MET A 1 28.74 -22.98 42.81
N SER A 2 29.89 -23.61 42.55
CA SER A 2 31.14 -22.84 42.41
C SER A 2 31.47 -22.48 40.95
N LEU A 3 31.05 -21.31 40.48
CA LEU A 3 31.60 -20.68 39.26
C LEU A 3 33.14 -20.55 39.33
N ILE A 4 33.68 -20.50 40.54
CA ILE A 4 35.13 -20.52 40.81
C ILE A 4 35.74 -21.88 40.41
N ALA A 5 35.04 -23.00 40.62
CA ALA A 5 35.51 -24.32 40.16
C ALA A 5 35.47 -24.43 38.62
N ASP A 6 34.47 -23.84 37.97
CA ASP A 6 34.41 -23.79 36.50
C ASP A 6 35.58 -22.95 35.93
N LEU A 7 35.97 -21.86 36.60
CA LEU A 7 37.17 -21.07 36.29
C LEU A 7 38.48 -21.83 36.48
N GLU A 8 38.62 -22.58 37.58
CA GLU A 8 39.79 -23.43 37.83
C GLU A 8 39.89 -24.56 36.81
N GLN A 9 38.74 -25.12 36.39
CA GLN A 9 38.68 -26.12 35.34
C GLN A 9 39.09 -25.55 33.98
N LEU A 10 38.67 -24.33 33.64
CA LEU A 10 39.13 -23.64 32.43
C LEU A 10 40.65 -23.37 32.44
N LYS A 11 41.20 -22.97 33.60
CA LYS A 11 42.64 -22.75 33.75
C LYS A 11 43.48 -24.02 33.65
N SER A 12 42.94 -25.15 34.12
CA SER A 12 43.65 -26.44 34.14
C SER A 12 43.49 -27.26 32.86
N ASN A 13 42.31 -27.24 32.22
CA ASN A 13 42.03 -27.98 30.99
C ASN A 13 40.99 -27.27 30.11
N ALA A 14 41.46 -26.40 29.23
CA ALA A 14 40.65 -25.63 28.29
C ALA A 14 40.23 -26.40 27.02
N SER A 15 39.93 -27.71 27.12
CA SER A 15 39.47 -28.50 25.98
C SER A 15 38.14 -27.97 25.41
N PRO A 16 37.87 -28.13 24.10
CA PRO A 16 36.60 -27.67 23.48
C PRO A 16 35.36 -28.19 24.19
N LYS A 17 35.38 -29.47 24.61
CA LYS A 17 34.27 -30.10 25.34
C LYS A 17 34.00 -29.45 26.70
N VAL A 18 35.05 -29.08 27.44
CA VAL A 18 34.91 -28.39 28.74
C VAL A 18 34.37 -26.98 28.52
N LYS A 19 34.90 -26.24 27.54
CA LYS A 19 34.39 -24.91 27.18
C LYS A 19 32.90 -24.96 26.80
N GLN A 20 32.49 -25.95 26.02
CA GLN A 20 31.09 -26.15 25.64
C GLN A 20 30.21 -26.42 26.85
N GLN A 21 30.57 -27.36 27.72
CA GLN A 21 29.79 -27.70 28.93
C GLN A 21 29.60 -26.50 29.85
N ILE A 22 30.68 -25.72 30.07
CA ILE A 22 30.62 -24.51 30.90
C ILE A 22 29.75 -23.44 30.24
N THR A 23 29.83 -23.29 28.92
CA THR A 23 29.00 -22.34 28.17
C THR A 23 27.51 -22.72 28.25
N GLU A 24 27.15 -23.98 28.02
CA GLU A 24 25.77 -24.47 28.14
C GLU A 24 25.24 -24.26 29.56
N LYS A 25 26.05 -24.59 30.56
CA LYS A 25 25.72 -24.36 31.97
C LYS A 25 25.45 -22.88 32.23
N ILE A 26 26.41 -22.00 31.95
CA ILE A 26 26.29 -20.55 32.20
C ILE A 26 25.09 -19.96 31.47
N THR A 27 24.93 -20.26 30.18
CA THR A 27 23.82 -19.70 29.39
C THR A 27 22.45 -20.13 29.92
N ASN A 28 22.28 -21.39 30.34
CA ASN A 28 21.04 -21.87 30.95
C ASN A 28 20.72 -21.16 32.29
N TYR A 29 21.73 -20.94 33.14
CA TYR A 29 21.53 -20.27 34.43
C TYR A 29 21.25 -18.77 34.29
N LEU A 30 21.86 -18.10 33.31
CA LEU A 30 21.58 -16.70 32.98
C LEU A 30 20.15 -16.54 32.45
N ASP A 31 19.69 -17.46 31.60
CA ASP A 31 18.32 -17.44 31.03
C ASP A 31 17.25 -17.67 32.11
N CYS A 32 17.49 -18.59 33.06
CA CYS A 32 16.59 -18.83 34.19
C CYS A 32 16.69 -17.78 35.32
N ASN A 33 17.49 -16.72 35.17
CA ASN A 33 17.74 -15.71 36.21
C ASN A 33 18.14 -16.31 37.58
N ALA A 34 18.83 -17.45 37.56
CA ALA A 34 19.14 -18.23 38.76
C ALA A 34 20.42 -17.77 39.49
N PHE A 35 21.16 -16.82 38.91
CA PHE A 35 22.36 -16.23 39.50
C PHE A 35 22.06 -14.93 40.25
N ASN A 36 22.74 -14.72 41.37
CA ASN A 36 22.81 -13.40 42.02
C ASN A 36 23.73 -12.43 41.22
N ASP A 37 23.71 -11.14 41.54
CA ASP A 37 24.46 -10.12 40.79
C ASP A 37 25.98 -10.36 40.73
N THR A 38 26.56 -10.97 41.76
CA THR A 38 27.99 -11.29 41.80
C THR A 38 28.30 -12.48 40.89
N GLU A 39 27.47 -13.52 40.96
CA GLU A 39 27.58 -14.71 40.10
C GLU A 39 27.36 -14.36 38.62
N LYS A 40 26.42 -13.46 38.32
CA LYS A 40 26.20 -12.94 36.95
C LYS A 40 27.46 -12.29 36.39
N LYS A 41 28.12 -11.42 37.15
CA LYS A 41 29.38 -10.77 36.72
C LYS A 41 30.46 -11.79 36.43
N ILE A 42 30.68 -12.74 37.34
CA ILE A 42 31.69 -13.80 37.16
C ILE A 42 31.36 -14.64 35.92
N ALA A 43 30.09 -15.01 35.73
CA ALA A 43 29.65 -15.78 34.58
C ALA A 43 29.88 -15.04 33.24
N LEU A 44 29.61 -13.73 33.20
CA LEU A 44 29.87 -12.88 32.04
C LEU A 44 31.38 -12.75 31.76
N ASP A 45 32.21 -12.57 32.79
CA ASP A 45 33.67 -12.55 32.64
C ASP A 45 34.21 -13.87 32.07
N ILE A 46 33.66 -15.00 32.51
CA ILE A 46 34.00 -16.33 31.97
C ILE A 46 33.61 -16.42 30.50
N LEU A 47 32.41 -15.97 30.12
CA LEU A 47 31.97 -15.98 28.72
C LEU A 47 32.87 -15.11 27.83
N ASP A 48 33.26 -13.93 28.30
CA ASP A 48 34.19 -13.04 27.58
C ASP A 48 35.55 -13.72 27.30
N ILE A 49 36.01 -14.59 28.20
CA ILE A 49 37.24 -15.39 28.01
C ILE A 49 36.99 -16.51 27.00
N ILE A 50 35.89 -17.26 27.15
CA ILE A 50 35.59 -18.42 26.30
C ILE A 50 35.40 -17.98 24.84
N VAL A 51 34.62 -16.92 24.58
CA VAL A 51 34.23 -16.51 23.23
C VAL A 51 35.42 -16.04 22.37
N LYS A 52 36.47 -15.47 22.99
CA LYS A 52 37.66 -14.96 22.27
C LYS A 52 38.38 -16.03 21.44
N ASP A 53 38.33 -17.28 21.89
CA ASP A 53 39.00 -18.42 21.24
C ASP A 53 38.07 -19.66 21.27
N ALA A 54 36.80 -19.41 20.94
CA ALA A 54 35.76 -20.42 20.85
C ALA A 54 35.64 -20.95 19.41
N ASP A 55 35.41 -22.24 19.27
CA ASP A 55 34.96 -22.82 18.01
C ASP A 55 33.55 -22.36 17.64
N LYS A 56 33.13 -22.67 16.40
CA LYS A 56 31.83 -22.26 15.88
C LYS A 56 30.66 -22.72 16.75
N GLU A 57 30.70 -23.95 17.28
CA GLU A 57 29.58 -24.52 18.04
C GLU A 57 29.39 -23.77 19.37
N ILE A 58 30.48 -23.44 20.07
CA ILE A 58 30.41 -22.63 21.28
C ILE A 58 29.87 -21.22 20.98
N ARG A 59 30.37 -20.55 19.93
CA ARG A 59 29.88 -19.21 19.55
C ARG A 59 28.39 -19.24 19.19
N LYS A 60 27.94 -20.31 18.52
CA LYS A 60 26.53 -20.53 18.18
C LYS A 60 25.66 -20.75 19.43
N ILE A 61 26.14 -21.49 20.43
CA ILE A 61 25.42 -21.67 21.70
C ILE A 61 25.24 -20.32 22.40
N VAL A 62 26.32 -19.53 22.51
CA VAL A 62 26.26 -18.19 23.11
C VAL A 62 25.29 -17.30 22.34
N ALA A 63 25.41 -17.24 21.02
CA ALA A 63 24.54 -16.43 20.19
C ALA A 63 23.07 -16.85 20.31
N LYS A 64 22.76 -18.15 20.26
CA LYS A 64 21.39 -18.64 20.34
C LYS A 64 20.74 -18.34 21.69
N ASN A 65 21.45 -18.60 22.78
CA ASN A 65 20.89 -18.53 24.12
C ASN A 65 20.92 -17.10 24.70
N LEU A 66 21.94 -16.29 24.36
CA LEU A 66 22.12 -14.95 24.93
C LEU A 66 21.80 -13.80 23.96
N LYS A 67 21.23 -14.08 22.79
CA LYS A 67 20.89 -13.05 21.79
C LYS A 67 20.09 -11.87 22.33
N GLY A 68 19.23 -12.06 23.34
CA GLY A 68 18.40 -11.01 23.94
C GLY A 68 18.83 -10.62 25.35
N TYR A 69 19.97 -11.10 25.83
CA TYR A 69 20.41 -10.86 27.21
C TYR A 69 20.98 -9.45 27.35
N ALA A 70 20.31 -8.59 28.14
CA ALA A 70 20.60 -7.16 28.21
C ALA A 70 21.97 -6.83 28.86
N ASP A 71 22.48 -7.70 29.73
CA ASP A 71 23.76 -7.49 30.43
C ASP A 71 24.94 -8.17 29.71
N LEU A 72 24.75 -8.69 28.49
CA LEU A 72 25.83 -9.30 27.73
C LEU A 72 26.91 -8.24 27.43
N SER A 73 28.18 -8.61 27.57
CA SER A 73 29.30 -7.74 27.22
C SER A 73 29.18 -7.24 25.79
N ARG A 74 29.34 -5.92 25.61
CA ARG A 74 29.28 -5.29 24.28
C ARG A 74 30.34 -5.85 23.35
N ASN A 75 31.54 -6.14 23.86
CA ASN A 75 32.62 -6.72 23.06
C ASN A 75 32.23 -8.10 22.51
N VAL A 76 31.60 -8.95 23.34
CA VAL A 76 31.10 -10.25 22.88
C VAL A 76 30.00 -10.08 21.85
N SER A 77 29.03 -9.19 22.10
CA SER A 77 27.96 -8.91 21.15
C SER A 77 28.49 -8.44 19.79
N LEU A 78 29.45 -7.51 19.79
CA LEU A 78 30.07 -7.02 18.56
C LEU A 78 30.87 -8.10 17.83
N ASN A 79 31.64 -8.91 18.55
CA ASN A 79 32.39 -10.01 17.95
C ASN A 79 31.47 -11.03 17.28
N LEU A 80 30.38 -11.41 17.95
CA LEU A 80 29.40 -12.35 17.40
C LEU A 80 28.59 -11.74 16.24
N ALA A 81 28.27 -10.44 16.30
CA ALA A 81 27.58 -9.73 15.21
C ALA A 81 28.42 -9.58 13.93
N ASN A 82 29.75 -9.60 14.07
CA ASN A 82 30.70 -9.52 12.96
C ASN A 82 31.31 -10.87 12.59
N ASP A 83 30.77 -11.97 13.12
CA ASP A 83 31.25 -13.31 12.83
C ASP A 83 31.16 -13.63 11.32
N ILE A 84 31.99 -14.57 10.85
CA ILE A 84 31.96 -15.05 9.47
C ILE A 84 30.72 -15.93 9.22
N ASP A 85 30.27 -16.65 10.24
CA ASP A 85 29.14 -17.59 10.21
C ASP A 85 27.81 -16.88 10.48
N ASP A 86 26.87 -17.01 9.56
CA ASP A 86 25.54 -16.40 9.69
C ASP A 86 24.71 -17.07 10.80
N GLU A 87 24.93 -18.35 11.10
CA GLU A 87 24.27 -19.05 12.22
C GLU A 87 24.59 -18.42 13.60
N VAL A 88 25.75 -17.77 13.71
CA VAL A 88 26.18 -17.03 14.90
C VAL A 88 25.71 -15.58 14.81
N THR A 89 25.88 -14.97 13.64
CA THR A 89 25.66 -13.53 13.42
C THR A 89 24.18 -13.15 13.46
N LEU A 90 23.30 -13.88 12.77
CA LEU A 90 21.91 -13.46 12.57
C LEU A 90 21.11 -13.31 13.87
N PRO A 91 21.19 -14.24 14.86
CA PRO A 91 20.51 -14.07 16.14
C PRO A 91 20.93 -12.80 16.87
N ILE A 92 22.21 -12.45 16.84
CA ILE A 92 22.72 -11.26 17.51
C ILE A 92 22.24 -9.99 16.80
N ILE A 93 22.33 -9.96 15.48
CA ILE A 93 21.82 -8.82 14.69
C ILE A 93 20.32 -8.62 14.93
N GLU A 94 19.52 -9.67 15.02
CA GLU A 94 18.06 -9.55 15.11
C GLU A 94 17.57 -9.20 16.53
N PHE A 95 18.20 -9.75 17.58
CA PHE A 95 17.64 -9.69 18.93
C PHE A 95 18.49 -8.92 19.95
N SER A 96 19.77 -8.63 19.68
CA SER A 96 20.63 -7.99 20.68
C SER A 96 20.22 -6.55 20.96
N THR A 97 19.99 -6.25 22.22
CA THR A 97 19.69 -4.91 22.76
C THR A 97 20.95 -4.15 23.16
N VAL A 98 22.12 -4.82 23.17
CA VAL A 98 23.41 -4.24 23.56
C VAL A 98 24.09 -3.50 22.40
N LEU A 99 23.77 -3.88 21.16
CA LEU A 99 24.27 -3.19 19.96
C LEU A 99 23.69 -1.79 19.84
N PHE A 100 24.56 -0.81 19.61
CA PHE A 100 24.14 0.57 19.42
C PHE A 100 23.71 0.83 17.98
N GLU A 101 23.08 1.98 17.77
CA GLU A 101 22.58 2.38 16.46
C GLU A 101 23.70 2.44 15.42
N GLU A 102 24.88 2.95 15.78
CA GLU A 102 26.03 3.06 14.88
C GLU A 102 26.55 1.68 14.44
N ASP A 103 26.49 0.70 15.34
CA ASP A 103 26.90 -0.68 15.05
C ASP A 103 25.98 -1.30 13.98
N ILE A 104 24.67 -1.07 14.12
CA ILE A 104 23.67 -1.57 13.17
C ILE A 104 23.77 -0.83 11.83
N ILE A 105 23.97 0.49 11.84
CA ILE A 105 24.18 1.27 10.62
C ILE A 105 25.41 0.74 9.87
N HIS A 106 26.53 0.52 10.58
CA HIS A 106 27.74 -0.03 9.98
C HIS A 106 27.50 -1.42 9.36
N ILE A 107 26.72 -2.28 10.01
CA ILE A 107 26.33 -3.59 9.47
C ILE A 107 25.53 -3.43 8.17
N VAL A 108 24.54 -2.54 8.15
CA VAL A 108 23.70 -2.28 6.95
C VAL A 108 24.53 -1.76 5.78
N GLU A 109 25.51 -0.89 6.05
CA GLU A 109 26.35 -0.29 5.02
C GLU A 109 27.40 -1.27 4.48
N SER A 110 28.06 -2.02 5.36
CA SER A 110 29.18 -2.90 5.01
C SER A 110 28.76 -4.26 4.46
N THR A 111 27.61 -4.80 4.87
CA THR A 111 27.21 -6.15 4.47
C THR A 111 26.78 -6.23 3.01
N LYS A 112 27.15 -7.33 2.35
CA LYS A 112 26.61 -7.74 1.05
C LYS A 112 25.63 -8.92 1.17
N LYS A 113 25.53 -9.52 2.36
CA LYS A 113 24.67 -10.69 2.59
C LYS A 113 23.23 -10.26 2.84
N LEU A 114 22.31 -10.78 2.03
CA LEU A 114 20.88 -10.52 2.14
C LEU A 114 20.31 -10.96 3.50
N SER A 115 20.71 -12.13 3.98
CA SER A 115 20.34 -12.70 5.28
C SER A 115 20.52 -11.71 6.43
N ARG A 116 21.66 -11.00 6.46
CA ARG A 116 21.98 -10.02 7.52
C ARG A 116 21.09 -8.79 7.44
N LEU A 117 20.82 -8.27 6.24
CA LEU A 117 19.91 -7.13 6.07
C LEU A 117 18.48 -7.48 6.49
N VAL A 118 18.01 -8.69 6.15
CA VAL A 118 16.72 -9.20 6.60
C VAL A 118 16.69 -9.29 8.13
N ALA A 119 17.73 -9.82 8.77
CA ALA A 119 17.83 -9.85 10.24
C ALA A 119 17.78 -8.45 10.87
N VAL A 120 18.45 -7.44 10.28
CA VAL A 120 18.33 -6.05 10.76
C VAL A 120 16.89 -5.56 10.64
N SER A 121 16.22 -5.81 9.51
CA SER A 121 14.85 -5.35 9.27
C SER A 121 13.82 -5.93 10.25
N LYS A 122 14.12 -7.08 10.86
CA LYS A 122 13.28 -7.78 11.85
C LYS A 122 13.51 -7.32 13.29
N ARG A 123 14.55 -6.51 13.56
CA ARG A 123 14.84 -6.00 14.91
C ARG A 123 13.63 -5.26 15.48
N GLN A 124 13.34 -5.51 16.75
CA GLN A 124 12.25 -4.83 17.44
C GLN A 124 12.58 -3.35 17.65
N ASN A 125 11.58 -2.46 17.50
CA ASN A 125 11.71 -1.01 17.72
C ASN A 125 12.80 -0.33 16.87
N LEU A 126 13.00 -0.80 15.64
CA LEU A 126 14.05 -0.29 14.74
C LEU A 126 13.96 1.23 14.54
N PRO A 127 15.03 2.00 14.83
CA PRO A 127 15.06 3.46 14.61
C PRO A 127 14.84 3.88 13.17
N GLU A 128 14.28 5.08 12.97
CA GLU A 128 13.96 5.63 11.65
C GLU A 128 15.17 5.74 10.73
N ILE A 129 16.32 6.14 11.26
CA ILE A 129 17.54 6.31 10.47
C ILE A 129 18.06 4.97 9.94
N ILE A 130 17.92 3.88 10.69
CA ILE A 130 18.29 2.54 10.20
C ILE A 130 17.27 2.07 9.15
N SER A 131 15.98 2.29 9.37
CA SER A 131 14.93 2.01 8.38
C SER A 131 15.19 2.74 7.06
N GLU A 132 15.57 4.02 7.11
CA GLU A 132 15.93 4.81 5.91
C GLU A 132 17.13 4.18 5.19
N LYS A 133 18.19 3.81 5.92
CA LYS A 133 19.36 3.13 5.34
C LYS A 133 19.00 1.79 4.68
N ILE A 134 18.09 1.02 5.26
CA ILE A 134 17.59 -0.22 4.65
C ILE A 134 16.85 0.07 3.35
N VAL A 135 15.94 1.05 3.35
CA VAL A 135 15.20 1.46 2.14
C VAL A 135 16.15 1.98 1.06
N ASP A 136 17.21 2.69 1.45
CA ASP A 136 18.23 3.17 0.53
C ASP A 136 19.00 2.06 -0.20
N ARG A 137 19.09 0.85 0.38
CA ARG A 137 19.68 -0.31 -0.29
C ARG A 137 18.84 -0.78 -1.49
N GLY A 138 17.54 -0.49 -1.51
CA GLY A 138 16.67 -0.80 -2.63
C GLY A 138 16.49 -2.29 -2.92
N ILE A 139 16.58 -3.15 -1.90
CA ILE A 139 16.42 -4.60 -2.05
C ILE A 139 15.01 -5.00 -1.62
N GLU A 140 14.24 -5.53 -2.56
CA GLU A 140 12.81 -5.81 -2.40
C GLU A 140 12.49 -6.70 -1.20
N GLU A 141 13.21 -7.82 -1.04
CA GLU A 141 13.00 -8.78 0.06
C GLU A 141 13.23 -8.14 1.44
N VAL A 142 14.25 -7.27 1.56
CA VAL A 142 14.54 -6.57 2.82
C VAL A 142 13.49 -5.52 3.11
N THR A 143 13.06 -4.78 2.09
CA THR A 143 11.99 -3.79 2.20
C THR A 143 10.67 -4.45 2.61
N SER A 144 10.32 -5.59 2.01
CA SER A 144 9.15 -6.38 2.41
C SER A 144 9.24 -6.81 3.88
N SER A 145 10.38 -7.34 4.32
CA SER A 145 10.59 -7.72 5.72
C SER A 145 10.47 -6.52 6.68
N LEU A 146 11.00 -5.35 6.30
CA LEU A 146 10.87 -4.11 7.07
C LEU A 146 9.40 -3.66 7.21
N ILE A 147 8.62 -3.74 6.13
CA ILE A 147 7.19 -3.37 6.11
C ILE A 147 6.36 -4.32 6.97
N HIS A 148 6.72 -5.60 7.06
CA HIS A 148 6.04 -6.55 7.95
C HIS A 148 6.39 -6.34 9.44
N ASN A 149 7.53 -5.72 9.76
CA ASN A 149 7.92 -5.42 11.14
C ASN A 149 7.19 -4.19 11.69
N LYS A 150 5.99 -4.39 12.26
CA LYS A 150 5.14 -3.32 12.81
C LYS A 150 5.80 -2.45 13.89
N THR A 151 6.86 -2.92 14.54
CA THR A 151 7.59 -2.14 15.57
C THR A 151 8.66 -1.22 14.98
N ALA A 152 9.06 -1.41 13.73
CA ALA A 152 10.02 -0.54 13.07
C ALA A 152 9.43 0.87 12.89
N LYS A 153 10.22 1.90 13.19
CA LYS A 153 9.86 3.28 12.90
C LYS A 153 10.28 3.58 11.46
N ILE A 154 9.33 3.98 10.63
CA ILE A 154 9.56 4.34 9.22
C ILE A 154 8.99 5.73 9.02
N ASN A 155 9.82 6.66 8.56
CA ASN A 155 9.39 8.04 8.32
C ASN A 155 8.66 8.16 6.96
N ASP A 156 7.91 9.25 6.80
CA ASP A 156 7.15 9.51 5.56
C ASP A 156 8.02 9.58 4.31
N LYS A 157 9.25 10.10 4.42
CA LYS A 157 10.20 10.13 3.30
C LYS A 157 10.53 8.72 2.81
N SER A 158 10.75 7.79 3.72
CA SER A 158 11.05 6.39 3.42
C SER A 158 9.83 5.69 2.82
N PHE A 159 8.64 5.88 3.38
CA PHE A 159 7.41 5.35 2.77
C PHE A 159 7.20 5.85 1.33
N ASN A 160 7.36 7.15 1.11
CA ASN A 160 7.24 7.74 -0.23
C ASN A 160 8.25 7.13 -1.21
N LYS A 161 9.48 6.87 -0.75
CA LYS A 161 10.52 6.23 -1.56
C LYS A 161 10.15 4.78 -1.90
N ILE A 162 9.66 4.01 -0.93
CA ILE A 162 9.18 2.64 -1.15
C ILE A 162 8.06 2.63 -2.19
N ILE A 163 7.04 3.48 -2.03
CA ILE A 163 5.89 3.55 -2.96
C ILE A 163 6.36 3.85 -4.38
N LYS A 164 7.24 4.84 -4.55
CA LYS A 164 7.77 5.23 -5.86
C LYS A 164 8.60 4.10 -6.49
N GLN A 165 9.40 3.40 -5.70
CA GLN A 165 10.32 2.38 -6.19
C GLN A 165 9.62 1.07 -6.55
N TYR A 166 8.59 0.70 -5.80
CA TYR A 166 7.93 -0.61 -5.91
C TYR A 166 6.47 -0.50 -6.36
N GLN A 167 6.11 0.55 -7.11
CA GLN A 167 4.76 0.82 -7.61
C GLN A 167 4.10 -0.37 -8.34
N GLU A 168 4.90 -1.23 -8.98
CA GLU A 168 4.43 -2.40 -9.74
C GLU A 168 4.38 -3.69 -8.89
N SER A 169 4.98 -3.68 -7.69
CA SER A 169 4.99 -4.82 -6.77
C SER A 169 3.71 -4.83 -5.93
N GLY A 170 2.71 -5.58 -6.40
CA GLY A 170 1.43 -5.74 -5.68
C GLY A 170 1.61 -6.30 -4.26
N GLU A 171 2.63 -7.13 -4.04
CA GLU A 171 2.95 -7.69 -2.73
C GLU A 171 3.41 -6.61 -1.73
N ILE A 172 4.34 -5.74 -2.13
CA ILE A 172 4.80 -4.63 -1.30
C ILE A 172 3.68 -3.64 -1.02
N MET A 173 2.86 -3.34 -2.03
CA MET A 173 1.74 -2.42 -1.87
C MET A 173 0.71 -2.98 -0.89
N SER A 174 0.35 -4.27 -1.00
CA SER A 174 -0.52 -4.92 -0.04
C SER A 174 0.05 -4.89 1.38
N ALA A 175 1.35 -5.18 1.53
CA ALA A 175 2.02 -5.17 2.82
C ALA A 175 2.01 -3.77 3.46
N LEU A 176 2.16 -2.70 2.67
CA LEU A 176 2.08 -1.31 3.15
C LEU A 176 0.67 -0.98 3.67
N VAL A 177 -0.37 -1.42 2.96
CA VAL A 177 -1.76 -1.25 3.40
C VAL A 177 -1.98 -1.95 4.74
N ASP A 178 -1.60 -3.22 4.84
CA ASP A 178 -1.81 -4.09 6.01
C ASP A 178 -0.98 -3.70 7.24
N ARG A 179 0.10 -2.94 7.03
CA ARG A 179 1.02 -2.56 8.11
C ARG A 179 0.35 -1.70 9.18
N GLY A 180 -0.39 -0.67 8.81
CA GLY A 180 -0.80 0.37 9.76
C GLY A 180 0.12 1.61 9.73
N GLY A 181 -0.33 2.68 10.38
CA GLY A 181 0.54 3.79 10.82
C GLY A 181 1.06 4.74 9.75
N LEU A 182 0.43 4.79 8.58
CA LEU A 182 0.77 5.73 7.51
C LEU A 182 0.21 7.13 7.79
N SER A 183 0.96 8.18 7.46
CA SER A 183 0.43 9.54 7.53
C SER A 183 -0.59 9.80 6.41
N PRO A 184 -1.52 10.76 6.58
CA PRO A 184 -2.51 11.09 5.53
C PRO A 184 -1.89 11.39 4.17
N VAL A 185 -0.74 12.08 4.15
CA VAL A 185 0.00 12.44 2.91
C VAL A 185 0.58 11.20 2.22
N THR A 186 1.03 10.22 3.01
CA THR A 186 1.54 8.95 2.49
C THR A 186 0.40 8.07 1.96
N ILE A 187 -0.74 8.06 2.65
CA ILE A 187 -1.92 7.31 2.22
C ILE A 187 -2.49 7.87 0.90
N GLU A 188 -2.52 9.19 0.73
CA GLU A 188 -2.90 9.86 -0.52
C GLU A 188 -2.12 9.33 -1.73
N LYS A 189 -0.80 9.29 -1.60
CA LYS A 189 0.06 8.80 -2.67
C LYS A 189 -0.13 7.31 -2.90
N LEU A 190 -0.30 6.52 -1.83
CA LEU A 190 -0.56 5.09 -1.96
C LEU A 190 -1.86 4.85 -2.74
N VAL A 191 -2.93 5.59 -2.41
CA VAL A 191 -4.22 5.55 -3.13
C VAL A 191 -4.06 5.88 -4.62
N SER A 192 -3.15 6.77 -5.01
CA SER A 192 -2.91 7.09 -6.42
C SER A 192 -2.21 5.98 -7.23
N VAL A 193 -1.59 5.01 -6.56
CA VAL A 193 -0.73 3.99 -7.18
C VAL A 193 -1.29 2.57 -7.06
N VAL A 194 -2.07 2.26 -6.02
CA VAL A 194 -2.60 0.90 -5.78
C VAL A 194 -3.91 0.61 -6.53
N SER A 195 -4.24 -0.67 -6.68
CA SER A 195 -5.48 -1.13 -7.33
C SER A 195 -6.73 -0.68 -6.56
N ASP A 196 -7.88 -0.61 -7.24
CA ASP A 196 -9.15 -0.18 -6.63
C ASP A 196 -9.61 -1.08 -5.47
N GLU A 197 -9.17 -2.33 -5.43
CA GLU A 197 -9.42 -3.25 -4.33
C GLU A 197 -8.64 -2.88 -3.05
N MET A 198 -7.36 -2.56 -3.20
CA MET A 198 -6.49 -2.11 -2.09
C MET A 198 -6.89 -0.72 -1.58
N LYS A 199 -7.34 0.15 -2.49
CA LYS A 199 -7.94 1.45 -2.16
C LYS A 199 -9.12 1.32 -1.20
N ARG A 200 -10.04 0.36 -1.43
CA ARG A 200 -11.18 0.10 -0.54
C ARG A 200 -10.75 -0.32 0.86
N LYS A 201 -9.69 -1.12 0.98
CA LYS A 201 -9.14 -1.59 2.26
C LYS A 201 -8.55 -0.42 3.07
N LEU A 202 -7.78 0.46 2.41
CA LEU A 202 -7.20 1.68 3.02
C LEU A 202 -8.26 2.64 3.56
N ILE A 203 -9.36 2.87 2.83
CA ILE A 203 -10.43 3.76 3.30
C ILE A 203 -11.12 3.22 4.55
N ASN A 204 -11.42 1.92 4.56
CA ASN A 204 -12.13 1.29 5.68
C ASN A 204 -11.27 1.25 6.94
N GLU A 205 -9.96 1.02 6.80
CA GLU A 205 -9.05 0.86 7.93
C GLU A 205 -8.58 2.20 8.52
N TYR A 206 -8.31 3.22 7.69
CA TYR A 206 -7.70 4.48 8.13
C TYR A 206 -8.66 5.67 8.25
N LYS A 207 -9.96 5.50 7.97
CA LYS A 207 -11.00 6.53 8.12
C LYS A 207 -10.57 7.90 7.55
N LEU A 208 -9.99 7.88 6.35
CA LEU A 208 -9.43 9.07 5.72
C LEU A 208 -10.47 10.21 5.63
N PRO A 209 -10.06 11.48 5.78
CA PRO A 209 -10.94 12.62 5.60
C PRO A 209 -11.55 12.62 4.19
N SER A 210 -12.79 13.13 4.09
CA SER A 210 -13.68 12.95 2.95
C SER A 210 -13.10 13.36 1.61
N ASP A 211 -12.07 14.22 1.61
CA ASP A 211 -11.37 14.80 0.46
C ASP A 211 -10.44 13.83 -0.27
N LEU A 212 -9.85 12.87 0.44
CA LEU A 212 -9.02 11.80 -0.11
C LEU A 212 -9.82 10.55 -0.42
N ALA A 213 -10.88 10.36 0.36
CA ALA A 213 -11.98 9.57 -0.10
C ALA A 213 -12.52 10.14 -1.41
N ILE A 214 -12.32 11.40 -1.87
CA ILE A 214 -12.83 11.90 -3.17
C ILE A 214 -12.22 11.23 -4.38
N ASP A 215 -11.01 10.68 -4.37
CA ASP A 215 -10.54 9.99 -5.58
C ASP A 215 -11.08 8.56 -5.71
N ILE A 216 -11.40 7.92 -4.59
CA ILE A 216 -12.11 6.63 -4.56
C ILE A 216 -13.63 6.84 -4.54
N THR A 217 -14.09 7.94 -3.97
CA THR A 217 -15.47 8.44 -3.96
C THR A 217 -15.78 9.25 -5.22
N ASN A 218 -14.83 9.51 -6.11
CA ASN A 218 -15.20 9.82 -7.49
C ASN A 218 -15.86 8.58 -8.11
N SER A 219 -15.83 7.40 -7.47
CA SER A 219 -16.85 6.38 -7.73
C SER A 219 -18.10 6.53 -6.84
N SER A 220 -17.97 6.75 -5.52
CA SER A 220 -19.09 6.84 -4.56
C SER A 220 -19.74 8.24 -4.30
N GLN A 221 -19.03 9.36 -4.20
CA GLN A 221 -19.49 10.74 -4.46
C GLN A 221 -19.96 10.98 -5.90
N GLU A 222 -19.34 10.43 -6.96
CA GLU A 222 -20.00 10.47 -8.27
C GLU A 222 -21.25 9.59 -8.28
N GLU A 223 -21.32 8.49 -7.51
CA GLU A 223 -22.58 7.79 -7.25
C GLU A 223 -23.58 8.63 -6.44
N VAL A 224 -23.17 9.45 -5.47
CA VAL A 224 -24.08 10.33 -4.71
C VAL A 224 -24.52 11.55 -5.55
N ILE A 225 -23.60 12.24 -6.22
CA ILE A 225 -23.89 13.31 -7.20
C ILE A 225 -24.76 12.74 -8.32
N SER A 226 -24.47 11.52 -8.77
CA SER A 226 -25.32 10.89 -9.77
C SER A 226 -26.64 10.35 -9.23
N LYS A 227 -26.74 9.94 -7.96
CA LYS A 227 -28.01 9.61 -7.30
C LYS A 227 -28.95 10.81 -7.28
N ASN A 228 -28.40 12.03 -7.33
CA ASN A 228 -29.15 13.28 -7.49
C ASN A 228 -29.45 13.66 -8.94
N PHE A 229 -28.96 12.92 -9.95
CA PHE A 229 -29.46 13.04 -11.32
C PHE A 229 -30.85 12.39 -11.39
N SER A 230 -31.86 13.08 -10.88
CA SER A 230 -33.25 12.78 -11.24
C SER A 230 -33.41 13.08 -12.72
N ILE A 231 -33.81 12.06 -13.48
CA ILE A 231 -34.23 12.18 -14.87
C ILE A 231 -35.21 13.36 -14.96
N THR A 232 -34.79 14.40 -15.67
CA THR A 232 -35.57 15.57 -16.14
C THR A 232 -36.40 16.33 -15.09
N ALA A 233 -36.00 17.57 -14.80
CA ALA A 233 -36.99 18.62 -14.55
C ALA A 233 -36.51 20.06 -14.80
N ASN A 234 -35.21 20.37 -14.77
CA ASN A 234 -34.80 21.76 -14.94
C ASN A 234 -33.39 21.95 -15.52
N LYS A 235 -33.32 22.46 -16.75
CA LYS A 235 -32.10 22.91 -17.42
C LYS A 235 -31.30 23.91 -16.57
N ALA A 236 -31.98 24.77 -15.80
CA ALA A 236 -31.33 25.72 -14.91
C ALA A 236 -30.58 25.02 -13.76
N HIS A 237 -31.19 24.01 -13.13
CA HIS A 237 -30.52 23.25 -12.06
C HIS A 237 -29.32 22.45 -12.58
N ALA A 238 -29.44 21.84 -13.77
CA ALA A 238 -28.32 21.13 -14.40
C ALA A 238 -27.16 22.09 -14.68
N LYS A 239 -27.46 23.30 -15.17
CA LYS A 239 -26.47 24.34 -15.42
C LYS A 239 -25.79 24.81 -14.13
N GLU A 240 -26.56 25.13 -13.09
CA GLU A 240 -26.01 25.54 -11.79
C GLU A 240 -25.06 24.48 -11.21
N LEU A 241 -25.45 23.21 -11.30
CA LEU A 241 -24.62 22.09 -10.87
C LEU A 241 -23.34 21.97 -11.71
N ILE A 242 -23.44 22.08 -13.03
CA ILE A 242 -22.28 22.03 -13.94
C ILE A 242 -21.34 23.21 -13.67
N ASP A 243 -21.88 24.42 -13.47
CA ASP A 243 -21.11 25.61 -13.16
C ASP A 243 -20.37 25.47 -11.82
N HIS A 244 -21.06 24.93 -10.81
CA HIS A 244 -20.47 24.62 -9.50
C HIS A 244 -19.37 23.54 -9.60
N LEU A 245 -19.61 22.45 -10.35
CA LEU A 245 -18.62 21.38 -10.53
C LEU A 245 -17.41 21.87 -11.35
N TYR A 246 -17.63 22.65 -12.40
CA TYR A 246 -16.56 23.19 -13.23
C TYR A 246 -15.72 24.22 -12.48
N GLY A 247 -16.36 25.14 -11.75
CA GLY A 247 -15.67 26.17 -10.95
C GLY A 247 -14.81 25.58 -9.84
N ASN A 248 -15.21 24.44 -9.28
CA ASN A 248 -14.48 23.73 -8.23
C ASN A 248 -13.50 22.68 -8.77
N GLY A 249 -13.31 22.58 -10.09
CA GLY A 249 -12.43 21.56 -10.70
C GLY A 249 -12.91 20.12 -10.53
N LYS A 250 -14.18 19.91 -10.18
CA LYS A 250 -14.80 18.60 -9.92
C LYS A 250 -15.57 18.04 -11.11
N LEU A 251 -15.69 18.77 -12.23
CA LEU A 251 -16.34 18.25 -13.44
C LEU A 251 -15.41 17.27 -14.18
N SER A 252 -15.46 16.00 -13.78
CA SER A 252 -14.66 14.92 -14.37
C SER A 252 -15.32 14.36 -15.65
N HIS A 253 -14.52 13.73 -16.51
CA HIS A 253 -15.05 12.96 -17.65
C HIS A 253 -15.98 11.82 -17.19
N SER A 254 -15.71 11.24 -16.02
CA SER A 254 -16.51 10.15 -15.46
C SER A 254 -17.92 10.61 -15.05
N ILE A 255 -18.08 11.80 -14.45
CA ILE A 255 -19.41 12.40 -14.17
C ILE A 255 -20.24 12.53 -15.45
N ILE A 256 -19.61 13.03 -16.52
CA ILE A 256 -20.27 13.23 -17.82
C ILE A 256 -20.74 11.89 -18.40
N LEU A 257 -19.89 10.86 -18.35
CA LEU A 257 -20.22 9.52 -18.82
C LEU A 257 -21.32 8.85 -17.96
N ARG A 258 -21.30 9.04 -16.63
CA ARG A 258 -22.36 8.55 -15.73
C ARG A 258 -23.71 9.21 -15.99
N ALA A 259 -23.74 10.52 -16.23
CA ALA A 259 -24.96 11.23 -16.57
C ALA A 259 -25.61 10.64 -17.83
N LEU A 260 -24.79 10.34 -18.86
CA LEU A 260 -25.26 9.64 -20.05
C LEU A 260 -25.82 8.25 -19.71
N CYS A 261 -25.13 7.42 -18.91
CA CYS A 261 -25.63 6.11 -18.49
C CYS A 261 -26.99 6.18 -17.78
N LYS A 262 -27.28 7.28 -17.09
CA LYS A 262 -28.57 7.49 -16.39
C LYS A 262 -29.68 8.00 -17.31
N GLY A 263 -29.36 8.36 -18.55
CA GLY A 263 -30.30 8.96 -19.49
C GLY A 263 -30.38 10.48 -19.40
N ASP A 264 -29.53 11.15 -18.61
CA ASP A 264 -29.50 12.61 -18.53
C ASP A 264 -28.68 13.20 -19.69
N VAL A 265 -29.29 13.16 -20.88
CA VAL A 265 -28.72 13.67 -22.13
C VAL A 265 -28.51 15.18 -22.06
N MET A 266 -29.35 15.90 -21.31
CA MET A 266 -29.25 17.35 -21.14
C MET A 266 -28.01 17.72 -20.34
N PHE A 267 -27.78 17.09 -19.20
CA PHE A 267 -26.54 17.29 -18.42
C PHE A 267 -25.31 16.93 -19.25
N PHE A 268 -25.35 15.80 -19.98
CA PHE A 268 -24.27 15.38 -20.86
C PHE A 268 -23.93 16.46 -21.90
N ALA A 269 -24.93 17.03 -22.58
CA ALA A 269 -24.74 18.07 -23.58
C ALA A 269 -24.17 19.36 -22.98
N LEU A 270 -24.74 19.84 -21.88
CA LEU A 270 -24.31 21.07 -21.22
C LEU A 270 -22.88 20.94 -20.65
N ALA A 271 -22.54 19.79 -20.07
CA ALA A 271 -21.22 19.54 -19.51
C ALA A 271 -20.14 19.48 -20.60
N LEU A 272 -20.42 18.83 -21.74
CA LEU A 272 -19.54 18.86 -22.91
C LEU A 272 -19.38 20.28 -23.46
N GLY A 273 -20.47 21.05 -23.53
CA GLY A 273 -20.42 22.45 -23.93
C GLY A 273 -19.53 23.30 -23.02
N LYS A 274 -19.61 23.08 -21.71
CA LYS A 274 -18.80 23.75 -20.69
C LYS A 274 -17.31 23.43 -20.85
N LEU A 275 -16.97 22.15 -21.02
CA LEU A 275 -15.58 21.72 -21.27
C LEU A 275 -15.03 22.25 -22.61
N ALA A 276 -15.84 22.18 -23.66
CA ALA A 276 -15.47 22.64 -25.00
C ALA A 276 -15.49 24.18 -25.16
N LYS A 277 -15.93 24.91 -24.12
CA LYS A 277 -16.07 26.38 -24.08
C LYS A 277 -16.90 26.90 -25.26
N ILE A 278 -18.05 26.27 -25.53
CA ILE A 278 -19.02 26.73 -26.54
C ILE A 278 -20.35 27.09 -25.89
N PRO A 279 -21.19 27.91 -26.54
CA PRO A 279 -22.49 28.27 -25.96
C PRO A 279 -23.41 27.04 -25.86
N GLU A 280 -24.23 27.02 -24.81
CA GLU A 280 -25.09 25.89 -24.43
C GLU A 280 -25.99 25.41 -25.58
N GLN A 281 -26.64 26.36 -26.27
CA GLN A 281 -27.50 26.07 -27.43
C GLN A 281 -26.76 25.33 -28.56
N PHE A 282 -25.47 25.62 -28.76
CA PHE A 282 -24.67 24.89 -29.75
C PHE A 282 -24.35 23.48 -29.28
N ALA A 283 -23.98 23.31 -28.00
CA ALA A 283 -23.69 21.99 -27.45
C ALA A 283 -24.92 21.08 -27.47
N GLU A 284 -26.08 21.60 -27.09
CA GLU A 284 -27.37 20.92 -27.19
C GLU A 284 -27.65 20.50 -28.63
N ASN A 285 -27.59 21.44 -29.57
CA ASN A 285 -27.83 21.14 -30.98
C ASN A 285 -26.85 20.09 -31.54
N MET A 286 -25.61 20.04 -31.07
CA MET A 286 -24.62 19.06 -31.51
C MET A 286 -24.86 17.66 -30.96
N VAL A 287 -25.54 17.53 -29.81
CA VAL A 287 -25.87 16.25 -29.15
C VAL A 287 -27.26 15.74 -29.55
N PHE A 288 -28.26 16.63 -29.60
CA PHE A 288 -29.66 16.25 -29.88
C PHE A 288 -29.95 16.10 -31.37
N ASN A 289 -29.26 16.83 -32.25
CA ASN A 289 -29.47 16.65 -33.69
C ASN A 289 -28.58 15.52 -34.20
N GLU A 290 -29.20 14.57 -34.92
CA GLU A 290 -28.56 13.36 -35.39
C GLU A 290 -27.42 13.65 -36.38
N GLY A 291 -26.19 13.72 -35.86
CA GLY A 291 -24.97 13.85 -36.64
C GLY A 291 -23.79 13.26 -35.89
N ALA A 292 -23.29 12.09 -36.30
CA ALA A 292 -22.08 11.51 -35.69
C ALA A 292 -20.88 12.47 -35.75
N THR A 293 -20.83 13.31 -36.79
CA THR A 293 -19.79 14.30 -37.02
C THR A 293 -19.86 15.48 -36.06
N SER A 294 -21.05 15.97 -35.69
CA SER A 294 -21.19 17.06 -34.72
C SER A 294 -20.79 16.59 -33.33
N LEU A 295 -21.27 15.43 -32.90
CA LEU A 295 -20.87 14.85 -31.62
C LEU A 295 -19.36 14.59 -31.56
N ALA A 296 -18.74 14.06 -32.63
CA ALA A 296 -17.30 13.83 -32.70
C ALA A 296 -16.48 15.11 -32.51
N ALA A 297 -16.91 16.20 -33.16
CA ALA A 297 -16.23 17.49 -33.04
C ALA A 297 -16.34 18.06 -31.62
N LEU A 298 -17.52 17.97 -31.00
CA LEU A 298 -17.74 18.41 -29.63
C LEU A 298 -16.93 17.58 -28.62
N TYR A 299 -16.99 16.25 -28.75
CA TYR A 299 -16.29 15.29 -27.89
C TYR A 299 -14.77 15.51 -27.92
N LYS A 300 -14.22 15.73 -29.11
CA LYS A 300 -12.79 16.06 -29.28
C LYS A 300 -12.43 17.41 -28.67
N LYS A 301 -13.28 18.43 -28.81
CA LYS A 301 -13.03 19.77 -28.27
C LYS A 301 -13.16 19.81 -26.74
N ALA A 302 -13.98 18.93 -26.17
CA ALA A 302 -14.13 18.73 -24.73
C ALA A 302 -13.02 17.87 -24.10
N ASP A 303 -11.99 17.48 -24.87
CA ASP A 303 -10.87 16.63 -24.44
C ASP A 303 -11.28 15.27 -23.84
N MET A 304 -12.41 14.74 -24.31
CA MET A 304 -12.93 13.47 -23.81
C MET A 304 -12.10 12.27 -24.32
N PRO A 305 -12.05 11.15 -23.56
CA PRO A 305 -11.26 9.96 -23.93
C PRO A 305 -11.69 9.34 -25.28
N LYS A 306 -10.82 9.40 -26.29
CA LYS A 306 -11.11 8.90 -27.65
C LYS A 306 -11.56 7.44 -27.70
N GLY A 307 -11.03 6.60 -26.80
CA GLY A 307 -11.38 5.18 -26.71
C GLY A 307 -12.84 4.91 -26.33
N CYS A 308 -13.54 5.88 -25.74
CA CYS A 308 -14.93 5.75 -25.33
C CYS A 308 -15.93 6.33 -26.36
N PHE A 309 -15.45 7.00 -27.42
CA PHE A 309 -16.33 7.74 -28.34
C PHE A 309 -17.34 6.83 -29.06
N GLU A 310 -16.88 5.67 -29.55
CA GLU A 310 -17.75 4.73 -30.27
C GLU A 310 -18.87 4.21 -29.37
N ALA A 311 -18.53 3.81 -28.14
CA ALA A 311 -19.51 3.38 -27.14
C ALA A 311 -20.49 4.51 -26.77
N VAL A 312 -20.00 5.74 -26.55
CA VAL A 312 -20.82 6.91 -26.23
C VAL A 312 -21.81 7.24 -27.36
N ASN A 313 -21.36 7.22 -28.61
CA ASN A 313 -22.22 7.50 -29.76
C ASN A 313 -23.33 6.44 -29.91
N ILE A 314 -23.01 5.16 -29.66
CA ILE A 314 -24.01 4.08 -29.68
C ILE A 314 -24.98 4.22 -28.51
N LEU A 315 -24.48 4.45 -27.29
CA LEU A 315 -25.30 4.64 -26.09
C LEU A 315 -26.27 5.81 -26.26
N LEU A 316 -25.79 6.97 -26.71
CA LEU A 316 -26.63 8.13 -26.94
C LEU A 316 -27.78 7.82 -27.89
N ARG A 317 -27.52 7.11 -29.00
CA ARG A 317 -28.57 6.69 -29.95
C ARG A 317 -29.59 5.76 -29.32
N ILE A 318 -29.16 4.80 -28.51
CA ILE A 318 -30.07 3.86 -27.83
C ILE A 318 -30.91 4.63 -26.80
N ILE A 319 -30.28 5.50 -26.02
CA ILE A 319 -30.93 6.31 -24.99
C ILE A 319 -31.99 7.22 -25.61
N MET A 320 -31.66 7.96 -26.68
CA MET A 320 -32.61 8.81 -27.39
C MET A 320 -33.84 8.02 -27.87
N LYS A 321 -33.62 6.83 -28.45
CA LYS A 321 -34.72 5.93 -28.87
C LYS A 321 -35.58 5.44 -27.70
N ILE A 322 -35.00 5.18 -26.53
CA ILE A 322 -35.75 4.79 -25.32
C ILE A 322 -36.58 5.97 -24.83
N ILE A 323 -35.99 7.16 -24.73
CA ILE A 323 -36.68 8.38 -24.26
C ILE A 323 -37.85 8.74 -25.19
N GLU A 324 -37.67 8.61 -26.51
CA GLU A 324 -38.73 8.81 -27.50
C GLU A 324 -39.86 7.79 -27.40
N ALA A 325 -39.53 6.51 -27.21
CA ALA A 325 -40.52 5.44 -27.08
C ALA A 325 -41.28 5.49 -25.75
N HIS A 326 -40.59 5.90 -24.68
CA HIS A 326 -41.08 5.81 -23.31
C HIS A 326 -40.67 7.03 -22.46
N PRO A 327 -41.34 8.18 -22.61
CA PRO A 327 -40.92 9.43 -21.97
C PRO A 327 -41.04 9.46 -20.44
N ASN A 328 -41.85 8.57 -19.85
CA ASN A 328 -42.11 8.52 -18.39
C ASN A 328 -41.59 7.23 -17.73
N LEU A 329 -40.55 6.63 -18.30
CA LEU A 329 -40.00 5.38 -17.78
C LEU A 329 -39.31 5.60 -16.42
N SER A 330 -39.49 4.68 -15.47
CA SER A 330 -38.76 4.74 -14.21
C SER A 330 -37.26 4.55 -14.45
N GLN A 331 -36.39 5.10 -13.60
CA GLN A 331 -34.93 4.92 -13.73
C GLN A 331 -34.54 3.43 -13.78
N LYS A 332 -35.21 2.58 -13.00
CA LYS A 332 -34.92 1.14 -12.95
C LYS A 332 -35.33 0.44 -14.24
N ASP A 333 -36.48 0.80 -14.80
CA ASP A 333 -36.96 0.22 -16.06
C ASP A 333 -36.14 0.74 -17.24
N PHE A 334 -35.73 2.01 -17.21
CA PHE A 334 -34.81 2.60 -18.19
C PHE A 334 -33.47 1.88 -18.21
N SER A 335 -32.87 1.68 -17.03
CA SER A 335 -31.57 1.00 -16.91
C SER A 335 -31.68 -0.46 -17.39
N ARG A 336 -32.79 -1.14 -17.10
CA ARG A 336 -33.05 -2.50 -17.56
C ARG A 336 -33.23 -2.57 -19.08
N GLU A 337 -34.01 -1.67 -19.67
CA GLU A 337 -34.23 -1.61 -21.12
C GLU A 337 -32.94 -1.24 -21.87
N LEU A 338 -32.16 -0.30 -21.33
CA LEU A 338 -30.87 0.08 -21.89
C LEU A 338 -29.90 -1.10 -21.92
N MET A 339 -29.76 -1.83 -20.81
CA MET A 339 -28.92 -3.05 -20.79
C MET A 339 -29.44 -4.10 -21.77
N GLN A 340 -30.75 -4.34 -21.81
CA GLN A 340 -31.33 -5.33 -22.71
C GLN A 340 -31.02 -5.00 -24.17
N LYS A 341 -31.18 -3.73 -24.61
CA LYS A 341 -30.85 -3.31 -25.97
C LYS A 341 -29.36 -3.41 -26.30
N ILE A 342 -28.47 -3.18 -25.34
CA ILE A 342 -27.02 -3.35 -25.51
C ILE A 342 -26.67 -4.83 -25.72
N ILE A 343 -27.26 -5.72 -24.91
CA ILE A 343 -27.03 -7.17 -24.96
C ILE A 343 -27.64 -7.78 -26.23
N ASP A 344 -28.88 -7.43 -26.58
CA ASP A 344 -29.58 -7.97 -27.75
C ASP A 344 -28.88 -7.61 -29.07
N SER A 345 -28.19 -6.47 -29.09
CA SER A 345 -27.42 -6.02 -30.25
C SER A 345 -25.98 -6.57 -30.28
N GLU A 346 -25.59 -7.33 -29.25
CA GLU A 346 -24.22 -7.82 -29.00
C GLU A 346 -23.15 -6.71 -28.94
N TYR A 347 -23.55 -5.49 -28.57
CA TYR A 347 -22.59 -4.37 -28.48
C TYR A 347 -21.58 -4.56 -27.35
N ASP A 348 -21.94 -5.34 -26.34
CA ASP A 348 -21.07 -5.75 -25.22
C ASP A 348 -19.81 -6.49 -25.68
N LYS A 349 -19.88 -7.21 -26.81
CA LYS A 349 -18.78 -7.97 -27.40
C LYS A 349 -18.12 -7.26 -28.57
N LYS A 350 -18.88 -6.44 -29.30
CA LYS A 350 -18.43 -5.81 -30.56
C LYS A 350 -17.75 -4.46 -30.36
N ILE A 351 -18.05 -3.75 -29.27
CA ILE A 351 -17.62 -2.36 -29.07
C ILE A 351 -16.68 -2.26 -27.86
N ASN A 352 -15.52 -1.67 -28.09
CA ASN A 352 -14.54 -1.43 -27.03
C ASN A 352 -15.15 -0.55 -25.93
N MET A 353 -14.81 -0.84 -24.67
CA MET A 353 -15.33 -0.15 -23.47
C MET A 353 -16.83 -0.31 -23.18
N MET A 354 -17.62 -0.97 -24.04
CA MET A 354 -19.06 -1.16 -23.78
C MET A 354 -19.33 -2.00 -22.52
N SER A 355 -18.47 -2.97 -22.21
CA SER A 355 -18.54 -3.76 -20.96
C SER A 355 -18.38 -2.89 -19.71
N HIS A 356 -17.57 -1.83 -19.78
CA HIS A 356 -17.41 -0.87 -18.69
C HIS A 356 -18.69 -0.03 -18.49
N PHE A 357 -19.32 0.41 -19.57
CA PHE A 357 -20.61 1.10 -19.50
C PHE A 357 -21.73 0.19 -18.96
N LEU A 358 -21.76 -1.07 -19.36
CA LEU A 358 -22.69 -2.06 -18.80
C LEU A 358 -22.51 -2.25 -17.30
N MET A 359 -21.27 -2.30 -16.81
CA MET A 359 -20.99 -2.34 -15.37
C MET A 359 -21.51 -1.08 -14.66
N MET A 360 -21.30 0.11 -15.24
CA MET A 360 -21.82 1.37 -14.69
C MET A 360 -23.35 1.40 -14.62
N ILE A 361 -24.04 0.86 -15.63
CA ILE A 361 -25.51 0.77 -15.67
C ILE A 361 -26.00 -0.30 -14.68
N SER A 362 -25.32 -1.44 -14.58
CA SER A 362 -25.67 -2.53 -13.65
C SER A 362 -25.58 -2.09 -12.19
N ASN A 363 -24.54 -1.33 -11.83
CA ASN A 363 -24.39 -0.80 -10.47
C ASN A 363 -25.53 0.13 -10.06
N GLN A 364 -26.22 0.78 -11.01
CA GLN A 364 -27.38 1.63 -10.75
C GLN A 364 -28.65 0.85 -10.38
N LEU A 365 -28.74 -0.44 -10.77
CA LEU A 365 -29.88 -1.29 -10.42
C LEU A 365 -29.76 -1.88 -9.01
N ASN A 366 -28.53 -2.05 -8.53
CA ASN A 366 -28.21 -2.62 -7.22
C ASN A 366 -28.11 -1.56 -6.10
N SER A 367 -28.11 -0.27 -6.47
CA SER A 367 -28.16 0.90 -5.58
C SER A 367 -29.59 1.36 -5.33
#